data_AF-A0A329S5N3-F1
#
_entry.id   AF-A0A329S5N3-F1
#
_cell.length_a   1.000
_cell.length_b   1.000
_cell.length_c   1.000
_cell.angle_alpha   90.00
_cell.angle_beta   90.00
_cell.angle_gamma   90.00
#
_symmetry.space_group_name_H-M   'P 1'
#
loop_
_entity.id
_entity.type
_entity.pdbx_description
1 polymer ?
#
loop_
_entity_poly.entity_id
_entity_poly.type
_entity_poly.pdbx_seq_one_letter_code
_entity_poly.pdbx_strand_id
1 'polypeptide(L)'
;MSEILVVPQDQQQETANLTEVCPVEAFVLAGVWWNFEPTHYYHTDNGTICHAVVPQYNTHGNYFIGSSKVTPYRTSPSRCENDSFPFEVYFYHASIGFYSFYEGETGTYCAKERISYIQVNVLGSYDINGSFLAKDTGSRKARVSYWYGIVGAFWLGYRALMIRKGYVLCTRYGRRCDELGETLCQEQAVVFVQESLRLSAHGASNYQRAALLYLIVEGIMTDLFLIIANDGWATRVQYGSLGYNLSGLMLLLFEMVESMNWLSEKWRMRIKRVFFSYEVALVGELVTALGLQAFLSGLNKSDLKRSKPTALAVSYYVWGLVCHGVVVVTIIGIISSVRVLWAMVFVWLKHRSFAILSKPCCVDTALGVRSRIMLLSGYCLESGELYYRPSALKAFGMLKMEEEGAEYLIMHKLHWFTVPNDNLIGIGTIAGSQVEPCNERPCTGIVSFLDKRLGGASSRTECYQDTSNKRTLKVLAGSEEINDIS
;
A
#
# COMPACT_ATOMS: atom_id res chain seq x y z
N MET A 1 -10.17 -25.33 -17.38
CA MET A 1 -9.02 -25.35 -18.32
C MET A 1 -9.48 -26.08 -19.57
N SER A 2 -9.12 -25.60 -20.76
CA SER A 2 -9.37 -26.33 -21.99
C SER A 2 -8.43 -27.54 -22.08
N GLU A 3 -8.96 -28.72 -22.41
CA GLU A 3 -8.15 -29.94 -22.51
C GLU A 3 -7.10 -29.84 -23.63
N ILE A 4 -7.30 -28.95 -24.61
CA ILE A 4 -6.38 -28.73 -25.74
C ILE A 4 -5.03 -28.15 -25.32
N LEU A 5 -4.94 -27.53 -24.14
CA LEU A 5 -3.72 -26.91 -23.63
C LEU A 5 -2.86 -27.86 -22.78
N VAL A 6 -3.34 -29.09 -22.55
CA VAL A 6 -2.63 -30.11 -21.77
C VAL A 6 -1.68 -30.88 -22.68
N VAL A 7 -0.39 -30.85 -22.34
CA VAL A 7 0.65 -31.58 -23.07
C VAL A 7 0.83 -32.98 -22.45
N PRO A 8 0.73 -34.07 -23.23
CA PRO A 8 1.03 -35.42 -22.76
C PRO A 8 2.47 -35.56 -22.24
N GLN A 9 2.69 -36.41 -21.24
CA GLN A 9 3.99 -36.52 -20.55
C GLN A 9 5.15 -37.04 -21.41
N ASP A 10 4.84 -37.71 -22.51
CA ASP A 10 5.78 -38.34 -23.44
C ASP A 10 6.24 -37.39 -24.57
N GLN A 11 5.62 -36.22 -24.70
CA GLN A 11 5.97 -35.26 -25.76
C GLN A 11 7.30 -34.57 -25.49
N GLN A 12 8.13 -34.45 -26.55
CA GLN A 12 9.41 -33.77 -26.47
C GLN A 12 9.26 -32.26 -26.64
N GLN A 13 10.10 -31.52 -25.91
CA GLN A 13 10.20 -30.07 -26.04
C GLN A 13 11.01 -29.70 -27.28
N GLU A 14 10.47 -28.83 -28.12
CA GLU A 14 11.13 -28.31 -29.31
C GLU A 14 11.33 -26.79 -29.24
N THR A 15 12.45 -26.33 -29.80
CA THR A 15 12.84 -24.90 -29.80
C THR A 15 13.22 -24.38 -31.20
N ALA A 16 13.19 -25.24 -32.22
CA ALA A 16 13.55 -24.89 -33.59
C ALA A 16 12.49 -23.98 -34.24
N ASN A 17 12.93 -22.93 -34.93
CA ASN A 17 12.07 -21.97 -35.66
C ASN A 17 10.94 -21.37 -34.80
N LEU A 18 11.22 -21.11 -33.52
CA LEU A 18 10.21 -20.75 -32.52
C LEU A 18 9.34 -19.55 -32.92
N THR A 19 9.89 -18.53 -33.55
CA THR A 19 9.13 -17.33 -33.97
C THR A 19 8.19 -17.58 -35.16
N GLU A 20 8.43 -18.63 -35.93
CA GLU A 20 7.56 -19.03 -37.04
C GLU A 20 6.44 -19.94 -36.55
N VAL A 21 6.78 -20.89 -35.67
CA VAL A 21 5.86 -21.88 -35.10
C VAL A 21 4.94 -21.26 -34.02
N CYS A 22 5.49 -20.37 -33.21
CA CYS A 22 4.84 -19.73 -32.07
C CYS A 22 4.86 -18.20 -32.24
N PRO A 23 4.06 -17.63 -33.16
CA PRO A 23 4.26 -16.27 -33.70
C PRO A 23 3.66 -15.15 -32.83
N VAL A 24 3.33 -15.41 -31.57
CA VAL A 24 2.70 -14.40 -30.68
C VAL A 24 3.77 -13.60 -29.96
N GLU A 25 3.70 -12.27 -30.05
CA GLU A 25 4.70 -11.35 -29.50
C GLU A 25 4.17 -10.54 -28.30
N ALA A 26 2.84 -10.42 -28.19
CA ALA A 26 2.18 -9.72 -27.08
C ALA A 26 0.73 -10.15 -26.95
N PHE A 27 0.13 -9.82 -25.81
CA PHE A 27 -1.32 -9.92 -25.64
C PHE A 27 -1.90 -8.66 -24.99
N VAL A 28 -3.19 -8.44 -25.26
CA VAL A 28 -3.99 -7.41 -24.58
C VAL A 28 -5.01 -8.10 -23.71
N LEU A 29 -4.89 -7.88 -22.40
CA LEU A 29 -5.79 -8.40 -21.37
C LEU A 29 -6.28 -7.23 -20.51
N ALA A 30 -7.59 -7.16 -20.31
CA ALA A 30 -8.27 -6.07 -19.61
C ALA A 30 -7.87 -4.65 -20.09
N GLY A 31 -7.63 -4.50 -21.39
CA GLY A 31 -7.15 -3.26 -22.00
C GLY A 31 -5.74 -2.85 -21.59
N VAL A 32 -4.95 -3.74 -21.00
CA VAL A 32 -3.52 -3.58 -20.71
C VAL A 32 -2.69 -4.41 -21.67
N TRP A 33 -1.62 -3.82 -22.18
CA TRP A 33 -0.64 -4.52 -23.02
C TRP A 33 0.34 -5.33 -22.17
N TRP A 34 0.56 -6.59 -22.51
CA TRP A 34 1.52 -7.48 -21.87
C TRP A 34 2.50 -8.05 -22.89
N ASN A 35 3.77 -8.07 -22.50
CA ASN A 35 4.81 -8.66 -23.33
C ASN A 35 4.69 -10.17 -23.29
N PHE A 36 4.94 -10.83 -24.41
CA PHE A 36 4.73 -12.26 -24.51
C PHE A 36 5.84 -12.91 -25.33
N GLU A 37 6.54 -13.86 -24.73
CA GLU A 37 7.69 -14.47 -25.38
C GLU A 37 7.59 -15.99 -25.34
N PRO A 38 7.52 -16.67 -26.49
CA PRO A 38 7.60 -18.12 -26.52
C PRO A 38 8.98 -18.60 -26.05
N THR A 39 9.02 -19.79 -25.47
CA THR A 39 10.28 -20.44 -25.06
C THR A 39 10.49 -21.79 -25.72
N HIS A 40 9.43 -22.58 -25.88
CA HIS A 40 9.44 -23.88 -26.53
C HIS A 40 8.02 -24.26 -26.99
N TYR A 41 7.89 -25.35 -27.74
CA TYR A 41 6.60 -25.92 -28.12
C TYR A 41 6.62 -27.45 -28.07
N TYR A 42 5.43 -28.01 -28.23
CA TYR A 42 5.16 -29.43 -28.30
C TYR A 42 4.25 -29.71 -29.49
N HIS A 43 4.52 -30.80 -30.20
CA HIS A 43 3.56 -31.34 -31.15
C HIS A 43 2.60 -32.28 -30.42
N THR A 44 1.30 -32.08 -30.64
CA THR A 44 0.25 -32.94 -30.10
C THR A 44 -0.74 -33.31 -31.21
N ASP A 45 -1.59 -34.30 -30.95
CA ASP A 45 -2.62 -34.72 -31.91
C ASP A 45 -3.58 -33.58 -32.29
N ASN A 46 -3.78 -32.61 -31.39
CA ASN A 46 -4.65 -31.45 -31.59
C ASN A 46 -3.93 -30.29 -32.30
N GLY A 47 -2.63 -30.40 -32.55
CA GLY A 47 -1.79 -29.38 -33.16
C GLY A 47 -0.63 -28.95 -32.25
N THR A 48 -0.06 -27.79 -32.55
CA THR A 48 1.10 -27.27 -31.83
C THR A 48 0.69 -26.50 -30.59
N ILE A 49 1.22 -26.91 -29.44
CA ILE A 49 1.06 -26.19 -28.17
C ILE A 49 2.35 -25.45 -27.87
N CYS A 50 2.27 -24.14 -27.73
CA CYS A 50 3.42 -23.29 -27.45
C CYS A 50 3.45 -22.92 -25.96
N HIS A 51 4.62 -23.02 -25.34
CA HIS A 51 4.86 -22.48 -24.01
C HIS A 51 5.46 -21.08 -24.12
N ALA A 52 4.96 -20.17 -23.29
CA ALA A 52 5.42 -18.79 -23.27
C ALA A 52 5.47 -18.21 -21.87
N VAL A 53 6.21 -17.12 -21.78
CA VAL A 53 6.44 -16.39 -20.56
C VAL A 53 6.14 -14.91 -20.73
N VAL A 54 5.79 -14.26 -19.62
CA VAL A 54 5.89 -12.81 -19.44
C VAL A 54 7.08 -12.58 -18.52
N PRO A 55 8.29 -12.35 -19.06
CA PRO A 55 9.52 -12.41 -18.26
C PRO A 55 9.54 -11.43 -17.08
N GLN A 56 8.92 -10.26 -17.26
CA GLN A 56 8.82 -9.19 -16.28
C GLN A 56 8.02 -9.61 -15.04
N TYR A 57 7.10 -10.56 -15.15
CA TYR A 57 6.14 -10.85 -14.08
C TYR A 57 6.15 -12.31 -13.65
N ASN A 58 7.21 -13.05 -14.00
CA ASN A 58 7.34 -14.48 -13.73
C ASN A 58 6.04 -15.25 -14.07
N THR A 59 5.43 -14.90 -15.20
CA THR A 59 4.20 -15.53 -15.66
C THR A 59 4.56 -16.58 -16.71
N HIS A 60 4.00 -17.78 -16.61
CA HIS A 60 4.30 -18.92 -17.50
C HIS A 60 3.00 -19.60 -17.90
N GLY A 61 2.95 -20.15 -19.11
CA GLY A 61 1.73 -20.77 -19.59
C GLY A 61 1.85 -21.43 -20.95
N ASN A 62 0.84 -22.24 -21.29
CA ASN A 62 0.72 -22.85 -22.60
C ASN A 62 -0.44 -22.21 -23.36
N TYR A 63 -0.22 -21.99 -24.65
CA TYR A 63 -1.23 -21.46 -25.56
C TYR A 63 -1.35 -22.28 -26.83
N PHE A 64 -2.50 -22.15 -27.47
CA PHE A 64 -2.86 -22.78 -28.73
C PHE A 64 -3.52 -21.76 -29.66
N ILE A 65 -3.15 -21.82 -30.94
CA ILE A 65 -3.75 -21.03 -32.02
C ILE A 65 -4.47 -22.00 -32.95
N GLY A 66 -5.79 -21.82 -33.13
CA GLY A 66 -6.53 -22.65 -34.09
C GLY A 66 -6.28 -22.24 -35.54
N SER A 67 -6.56 -23.16 -36.45
CA SER A 67 -6.23 -23.01 -37.88
C SER A 67 -7.26 -22.24 -38.71
N SER A 68 -8.48 -22.11 -38.21
CA SER A 68 -9.60 -21.49 -38.96
C SER A 68 -9.83 -20.04 -38.52
N LYS A 69 -10.07 -19.16 -39.49
CA LYS A 69 -10.36 -17.74 -39.22
C LYS A 69 -11.69 -17.59 -38.49
N VAL A 70 -11.72 -16.66 -37.53
CA VAL A 70 -12.91 -16.35 -36.71
C VAL A 70 -13.11 -14.85 -36.62
N THR A 71 -14.31 -14.43 -36.23
CA THR A 71 -14.59 -13.04 -35.90
C THR A 71 -13.64 -12.56 -34.79
N PRO A 72 -12.96 -11.41 -34.94
CA PRO A 72 -12.05 -10.89 -33.93
C PRO A 72 -12.75 -10.64 -32.59
N TYR A 73 -11.96 -10.67 -31.52
CA TYR A 73 -12.43 -10.24 -30.22
C TYR A 73 -12.82 -8.74 -30.23
N ARG A 74 -13.80 -8.37 -29.41
CA ARG A 74 -14.46 -7.04 -29.44
C ARG A 74 -13.53 -5.84 -29.25
N THR A 75 -12.37 -6.04 -28.61
CA THR A 75 -11.37 -4.97 -28.39
C THR A 75 -10.25 -4.98 -29.44
N SER A 76 -10.27 -5.92 -30.39
CA SER A 76 -9.32 -5.97 -31.48
C SER A 76 -9.51 -4.76 -32.42
N PRO A 77 -8.42 -4.18 -32.95
CA PRO A 77 -8.50 -3.10 -33.91
C PRO A 77 -9.08 -3.60 -35.24
N SER A 78 -9.72 -2.70 -36.00
CA SER A 78 -10.36 -3.01 -37.28
C SER A 78 -9.43 -3.67 -38.31
N ARG A 79 -8.12 -3.46 -38.20
CA ARG A 79 -7.12 -4.07 -39.08
C ARG A 79 -7.06 -5.61 -38.96
N CYS A 80 -7.51 -6.16 -37.84
CA CYS A 80 -7.52 -7.59 -37.53
C CYS A 80 -8.79 -8.32 -38.02
N GLU A 81 -9.77 -7.62 -38.60
CA GLU A 81 -11.09 -8.15 -38.96
C GLU A 81 -11.06 -9.42 -39.80
N ASN A 82 -10.16 -9.47 -40.79
CA ASN A 82 -10.06 -10.58 -41.74
C ASN A 82 -8.90 -11.54 -41.46
N ASP A 83 -8.20 -11.39 -40.33
CA ASP A 83 -6.97 -12.14 -40.04
C ASP A 83 -6.82 -12.50 -38.57
N SER A 84 -7.96 -12.88 -37.98
CA SER A 84 -8.09 -13.32 -36.59
C SER A 84 -8.32 -14.83 -36.52
N PHE A 85 -7.62 -15.48 -35.59
CA PHE A 85 -7.67 -16.92 -35.33
C PHE A 85 -8.07 -17.17 -33.87
N PRO A 86 -8.75 -18.27 -33.55
CA PRO A 86 -9.12 -18.56 -32.17
C PRO A 86 -7.85 -18.80 -31.34
N PHE A 87 -7.83 -18.23 -30.14
CA PHE A 87 -6.70 -18.26 -29.24
C PHE A 87 -7.14 -18.74 -27.87
N GLU A 88 -6.46 -19.75 -27.35
CA GLU A 88 -6.66 -20.26 -26.00
C GLU A 88 -5.34 -20.28 -25.27
N VAL A 89 -5.34 -19.89 -24.00
CA VAL A 89 -4.15 -19.89 -23.17
C VAL A 89 -4.51 -20.11 -21.71
N TYR A 90 -3.59 -20.66 -20.96
CA TYR A 90 -3.61 -20.53 -19.51
C TYR A 90 -2.29 -19.96 -19.04
N PHE A 91 -2.34 -19.19 -17.94
CA PHE A 91 -1.17 -18.69 -17.26
C PHE A 91 -1.15 -19.04 -15.79
N TYR A 92 0.06 -19.14 -15.26
CA TYR A 92 0.33 -18.96 -13.85
C TYR A 92 1.05 -17.63 -13.66
N HIS A 93 0.49 -16.75 -12.85
CA HIS A 93 1.17 -15.57 -12.34
C HIS A 93 1.75 -15.86 -10.96
N ALA A 94 3.08 -15.87 -10.85
CA ALA A 94 3.74 -16.20 -9.59
C ALA A 94 3.44 -15.19 -8.46
N SER A 95 3.29 -15.69 -7.23
CA SER A 95 3.18 -14.86 -6.02
C SER A 95 4.50 -14.85 -5.21
N ILE A 96 4.54 -14.06 -4.13
CA ILE A 96 5.62 -14.01 -3.14
C ILE A 96 5.42 -15.14 -2.11
N GLY A 97 5.39 -16.39 -2.58
CA GLY A 97 5.07 -17.55 -1.74
C GLY A 97 5.11 -18.88 -2.48
N PHE A 98 4.46 -19.91 -1.93
CA PHE A 98 4.45 -21.26 -2.50
C PHE A 98 3.33 -21.50 -3.53
N TYR A 99 2.59 -20.47 -3.90
CA TYR A 99 1.46 -20.55 -4.83
C TYR A 99 1.61 -19.55 -5.98
N SER A 100 0.84 -19.79 -7.04
CA SER A 100 0.63 -18.89 -8.16
C SER A 100 -0.86 -18.69 -8.38
N PHE A 101 -1.20 -17.54 -8.95
CA PHE A 101 -2.54 -17.33 -9.48
C PHE A 101 -2.65 -18.01 -10.84
N TYR A 102 -3.78 -18.63 -11.09
CA TYR A 102 -4.06 -19.38 -12.31
C TYR A 102 -5.14 -18.66 -13.13
N GLU A 103 -4.87 -18.46 -14.41
CA GLU A 103 -5.77 -17.83 -15.37
C GLU A 103 -5.99 -18.78 -16.54
N GLY A 104 -7.24 -18.95 -16.93
CA GLY A 104 -7.62 -19.58 -18.19
C GLY A 104 -8.33 -18.56 -19.06
N GLU A 105 -7.81 -18.33 -20.25
CA GLU A 105 -8.19 -17.20 -21.09
C GLU A 105 -8.49 -17.67 -22.51
N THR A 106 -9.39 -16.95 -23.15
CA THR A 106 -9.75 -17.18 -24.56
C THR A 106 -9.86 -15.86 -25.28
N GLY A 107 -9.67 -15.88 -26.58
CA GLY A 107 -9.90 -14.72 -27.42
C GLY A 107 -9.46 -14.99 -28.84
N THR A 108 -8.84 -13.99 -29.46
CA THR A 108 -8.40 -14.10 -30.85
C THR A 108 -6.97 -13.61 -31.04
N TYR A 109 -6.20 -14.35 -31.82
CA TYR A 109 -4.87 -13.96 -32.30
C TYR A 109 -4.97 -13.25 -33.64
N CYS A 110 -4.39 -12.05 -33.75
CA CYS A 110 -4.31 -11.28 -34.98
C CYS A 110 -2.96 -11.50 -35.67
N ALA A 111 -2.96 -12.21 -36.80
CA ALA A 111 -1.71 -12.60 -37.47
C ALA A 111 -0.95 -11.41 -38.09
N LYS A 112 -1.66 -10.35 -38.53
CA LYS A 112 -1.02 -9.12 -39.03
C LYS A 112 -0.18 -8.38 -37.99
N GLU A 113 -0.66 -8.33 -36.75
CA GLU A 113 0.01 -7.57 -35.68
C GLU A 113 0.78 -8.47 -34.72
N ARG A 114 0.62 -9.80 -34.83
CA ARG A 114 1.19 -10.81 -33.94
C ARG A 114 0.79 -10.65 -32.47
N ILE A 115 -0.41 -10.13 -32.23
CA ILE A 115 -0.96 -9.84 -30.90
C ILE A 115 -2.21 -10.69 -30.68
N SER A 116 -2.35 -11.26 -29.48
CA SER A 116 -3.62 -11.84 -29.04
C SER A 116 -4.45 -10.86 -28.21
N TYR A 117 -5.76 -10.86 -28.44
CA TYR A 117 -6.74 -10.05 -27.71
C TYR A 117 -7.62 -11.01 -26.93
N ILE A 118 -7.50 -11.00 -25.61
CA ILE A 118 -8.00 -12.08 -24.76
C ILE A 118 -8.83 -11.55 -23.59
N GLN A 119 -9.63 -12.46 -23.02
CA GLN A 119 -10.36 -12.26 -21.78
C GLN A 119 -10.19 -13.46 -20.86
N VAL A 120 -10.26 -13.21 -19.55
CA VAL A 120 -10.25 -14.28 -18.57
C VAL A 120 -11.62 -14.95 -18.49
N ASN A 121 -11.62 -16.28 -18.59
CA ASN A 121 -12.81 -17.11 -18.38
C ASN A 121 -12.75 -17.87 -17.05
N VAL A 122 -11.54 -18.21 -16.59
CA VAL A 122 -11.33 -18.99 -15.37
C VAL A 122 -10.24 -18.33 -14.54
N LEU A 123 -10.53 -18.16 -13.25
CA LEU A 123 -9.58 -17.69 -12.25
C LEU A 123 -9.44 -18.72 -11.14
N GLY A 124 -8.22 -18.90 -10.65
CA GLY A 124 -7.94 -19.77 -9.54
C GLY A 124 -6.57 -19.51 -8.95
N SER A 125 -6.13 -20.43 -8.11
CA SER A 125 -4.78 -20.44 -7.54
C SER A 125 -4.30 -21.88 -7.43
N TYR A 126 -2.99 -22.08 -7.47
CA TYR A 126 -2.39 -23.41 -7.39
C TYR A 126 -1.06 -23.37 -6.64
N ASP A 127 -0.80 -24.40 -5.83
CA ASP A 127 0.43 -24.52 -5.03
C ASP A 127 1.63 -24.92 -5.90
N ILE A 128 2.01 -24.02 -6.81
CA ILE A 128 3.18 -24.12 -7.68
C ILE A 128 3.85 -22.75 -7.80
N ASN A 129 5.17 -22.69 -7.84
CA ASN A 129 5.90 -21.45 -8.10
C ASN A 129 7.33 -21.71 -8.62
N GLY A 130 8.04 -20.65 -8.98
CA GLY A 130 9.44 -20.68 -9.38
C GLY A 130 9.68 -21.47 -10.66
N SER A 131 10.74 -22.28 -10.68
CA SER A 131 11.15 -23.04 -11.86
C SER A 131 10.18 -24.15 -12.26
N PHE A 132 9.29 -24.58 -11.36
CA PHE A 132 8.26 -25.57 -11.67
C PHE A 132 7.22 -25.05 -12.65
N LEU A 133 7.01 -23.72 -12.71
CA LEU A 133 6.05 -23.10 -13.63
C LEU A 133 6.40 -23.38 -15.10
N ALA A 134 7.68 -23.27 -15.45
CA ALA A 134 8.17 -23.53 -16.81
C ALA A 134 8.08 -25.01 -17.23
N LYS A 135 7.84 -25.92 -16.26
CA LYS A 135 7.74 -27.37 -16.48
C LYS A 135 6.30 -27.89 -16.39
N ASP A 136 5.32 -27.05 -16.04
CA ASP A 136 3.93 -27.49 -15.93
C ASP A 136 3.33 -27.66 -17.33
N THR A 137 2.95 -28.89 -17.66
CA THR A 137 2.32 -29.28 -18.92
C THR A 137 0.80 -29.18 -18.90
N GLY A 138 0.22 -28.55 -17.88
CA GLY A 138 -1.22 -28.51 -17.68
C GLY A 138 -1.76 -29.77 -17.00
N SER A 139 -3.03 -29.74 -16.61
CA SER A 139 -3.70 -30.90 -16.01
C SER A 139 -5.21 -30.82 -16.22
N ARG A 140 -5.85 -31.98 -16.36
CA ARG A 140 -7.31 -32.11 -16.36
C ARG A 140 -7.91 -32.07 -14.94
N LYS A 141 -7.08 -32.19 -13.90
CA LYS A 141 -7.53 -32.11 -12.51
C LYS A 141 -7.79 -30.65 -12.11
N ALA A 142 -8.71 -30.46 -11.17
CA ALA A 142 -8.94 -29.15 -10.57
C ALA A 142 -7.65 -28.64 -9.90
N ARG A 143 -7.28 -27.40 -10.20
CA ARG A 143 -6.15 -26.69 -9.59
C ARG A 143 -6.66 -25.88 -8.41
N VAL A 144 -6.11 -26.12 -7.23
CA VAL A 144 -6.48 -25.44 -5.98
C VAL A 144 -5.21 -25.15 -5.19
N SER A 145 -5.16 -23.99 -4.52
CA SER A 145 -4.13 -23.65 -3.55
C SER A 145 -4.68 -23.67 -2.13
N TYR A 146 -4.14 -24.55 -1.30
CA TYR A 146 -4.44 -24.55 0.13
C TYR A 146 -3.74 -23.40 0.83
N TRP A 147 -2.53 -23.05 0.37
CA TRP A 147 -1.77 -21.94 0.93
C TRP A 147 -2.51 -20.61 0.80
N TYR A 148 -2.99 -20.30 -0.42
CA TYR A 148 -3.78 -19.11 -0.67
C TYR A 148 -5.04 -19.07 0.19
N GLY A 149 -5.76 -20.20 0.30
CA GLY A 149 -6.94 -20.32 1.14
C GLY A 149 -6.67 -20.04 2.62
N ILE A 150 -5.59 -20.60 3.17
CA ILE A 150 -5.21 -20.42 4.58
C ILE A 150 -4.78 -18.98 4.85
N VAL A 151 -3.87 -18.42 4.05
CA VAL A 151 -3.38 -17.03 4.22
C VAL A 151 -4.53 -16.04 4.04
N GLY A 152 -5.39 -16.26 3.04
CA GLY A 152 -6.60 -15.48 2.82
C GLY A 152 -7.55 -15.53 4.02
N ALA A 153 -7.78 -16.71 4.59
CA ALA A 153 -8.63 -16.86 5.78
C ALA A 153 -8.05 -16.12 7.00
N PHE A 154 -6.74 -16.20 7.23
CA PHE A 154 -6.08 -15.43 8.30
C PHE A 154 -6.23 -13.93 8.08
N TRP A 155 -6.04 -13.45 6.85
CA TRP A 155 -6.15 -12.03 6.55
C TRP A 155 -7.57 -11.50 6.69
N LEU A 156 -8.57 -12.24 6.20
CA LEU A 156 -9.98 -11.92 6.37
C LEU A 156 -10.38 -11.92 7.85
N GLY A 157 -9.96 -12.94 8.60
CA GLY A 157 -10.20 -13.02 10.04
C GLY A 157 -9.61 -11.82 10.77
N TYR A 158 -8.37 -11.45 10.44
CA TYR A 158 -7.72 -10.28 11.01
C TYR A 158 -8.48 -8.97 10.70
N ARG A 159 -8.89 -8.76 9.44
CA ARG A 159 -9.66 -7.58 9.03
C ARG A 159 -11.03 -7.52 9.73
N ALA A 160 -11.72 -8.65 9.86
CA ALA A 160 -12.98 -8.73 10.59
C ALA A 160 -12.82 -8.35 12.07
N LEU A 161 -11.73 -8.82 12.71
CA LEU A 161 -11.40 -8.42 14.09
C LEU A 161 -11.09 -6.92 14.19
N MET A 162 -10.40 -6.33 13.22
CA MET A 162 -10.14 -4.89 13.20
C MET A 162 -11.42 -4.07 13.06
N ILE A 163 -12.34 -4.48 12.19
CA ILE A 163 -13.64 -3.83 12.01
C ILE A 163 -14.46 -3.94 13.29
N ARG A 164 -14.52 -5.13 13.92
CA ARG A 164 -15.21 -5.33 15.20
C ARG A 164 -14.63 -4.44 16.30
N LYS A 165 -13.30 -4.41 16.44
CA LYS A 165 -12.60 -3.55 17.41
C LYS A 165 -12.96 -2.09 17.18
N GLY A 166 -12.88 -1.61 15.93
CA GLY A 166 -13.22 -0.25 15.56
C GLY A 166 -14.67 0.09 15.87
N TYR A 167 -15.60 -0.80 15.52
CA TYR A 167 -17.03 -0.64 15.83
C TYR A 167 -17.28 -0.47 17.33
N VAL A 168 -16.74 -1.37 18.16
CA VAL A 168 -16.90 -1.30 19.63
C VAL A 168 -16.32 -0.01 20.19
N LEU A 169 -15.15 0.42 19.70
CA LEU A 169 -14.51 1.65 20.15
C LEU A 169 -15.33 2.90 19.76
N CYS A 170 -15.83 2.96 18.52
CA CYS A 170 -16.73 4.01 18.04
C CYS A 170 -18.02 4.07 18.84
N THR A 171 -18.66 2.93 19.14
CA THR A 171 -19.88 2.89 19.96
C THR A 171 -19.64 3.38 21.38
N ARG A 172 -18.51 3.03 22.00
CA ARG A 172 -18.16 3.50 23.35
C ARG A 172 -17.84 4.99 23.36
N TYR A 173 -17.13 5.46 22.35
CA TYR A 173 -16.84 6.88 22.23
C TYR A 173 -18.10 7.71 22.00
N GLY A 174 -19.01 7.25 21.13
CA GLY A 174 -20.32 7.87 20.92
C GLY A 174 -21.16 7.91 22.20
N ARG A 175 -21.24 6.81 22.95
CA ARG A 175 -21.94 6.79 24.25
C ARG A 175 -21.35 7.78 25.24
N ARG A 176 -20.02 7.92 25.27
CA ARG A 176 -19.35 8.91 26.13
C ARG A 176 -19.65 10.34 25.70
N CYS A 177 -19.78 10.59 24.40
CA CYS A 177 -20.27 11.88 23.91
C CYS A 177 -21.69 12.14 24.44
N ASP A 178 -22.59 11.16 24.37
CA ASP A 178 -23.96 11.30 24.90
C ASP A 178 -23.99 11.56 26.42
N GLU A 179 -23.19 10.80 27.19
CA GLU A 179 -23.06 10.94 28.66
C GLU A 179 -22.54 12.32 29.09
N LEU A 180 -21.64 12.90 28.29
CA LEU A 180 -21.04 14.22 28.54
C LEU A 180 -21.79 15.36 27.86
N GLY A 181 -22.93 15.09 27.20
CA GLY A 181 -23.75 16.10 26.54
C GLY A 181 -23.08 16.74 25.31
N GLU A 182 -22.23 15.98 24.62
CA GLU A 182 -21.37 16.46 23.55
C GLU A 182 -21.75 15.87 22.20
N THR A 183 -21.65 16.67 21.14
CA THR A 183 -22.00 16.23 19.78
C THR A 183 -20.77 16.18 18.88
N LEU A 184 -20.73 15.20 17.99
CA LEU A 184 -19.69 15.09 16.96
C LEU A 184 -20.25 15.49 15.60
N CYS A 185 -19.51 16.32 14.86
CA CYS A 185 -19.81 16.54 13.46
C CYS A 185 -19.29 15.37 12.60
N GLN A 186 -19.75 15.29 11.35
CA GLN A 186 -19.37 14.21 10.44
C GLN A 186 -17.85 14.11 10.21
N GLU A 187 -17.15 15.25 10.08
CA GLU A 187 -15.68 15.28 9.92
C GLU A 187 -14.98 14.64 11.14
N GLN A 188 -15.39 15.03 12.35
CA GLN A 188 -14.83 14.50 13.60
C GLN A 188 -15.08 13.00 13.73
N ALA A 189 -16.29 12.54 13.41
CA ALA A 189 -16.64 11.13 13.47
C ALA A 189 -15.81 10.29 12.48
N VAL A 190 -15.61 10.77 11.25
CA VAL A 190 -14.80 10.07 10.24
C VAL A 190 -13.35 9.95 10.68
N VAL A 191 -12.76 11.02 11.24
CA VAL A 191 -11.39 10.98 11.78
C VAL A 191 -11.28 9.92 12.89
N PHE A 192 -12.21 9.92 13.85
CA PHE A 192 -12.19 8.94 14.93
C PHE A 192 -12.34 7.49 14.44
N VAL A 193 -13.23 7.25 13.46
CA VAL A 193 -13.40 5.93 12.84
C VAL A 193 -12.11 5.47 12.17
N GLN A 194 -11.41 6.36 11.44
CA GLN A 194 -10.17 6.02 10.76
C GLN A 194 -9.01 5.75 11.72
N GLU A 195 -8.87 6.49 12.83
CA GLU A 195 -7.91 6.16 13.88
C GLU A 195 -8.26 4.82 14.55
N SER A 196 -9.55 4.54 14.78
CA SER A 196 -10.03 3.30 15.41
C SER A 196 -9.77 2.05 14.55
N LEU A 197 -9.75 2.20 13.22
CA LEU A 197 -9.45 1.15 12.24
C LEU A 197 -7.95 0.99 11.94
N ARG A 198 -7.06 1.58 12.75
CA ARG A 198 -5.61 1.33 12.66
C ARG A 198 -5.32 -0.17 12.73
N LEU A 199 -4.45 -0.63 11.82
CA LEU A 199 -4.02 -2.03 11.70
C LEU A 199 -3.19 -2.43 12.92
N SER A 200 -2.09 -1.74 13.19
CA SER A 200 -1.25 -2.03 14.35
C SER A 200 -1.91 -1.59 15.67
N ALA A 201 -1.66 -2.34 16.73
CA ALA A 201 -1.98 -1.89 18.09
C ALA A 201 -0.98 -0.82 18.58
N HIS A 202 -1.38 -0.02 19.56
CA HIS A 202 -0.43 0.84 20.27
C HIS A 202 0.58 -0.03 21.02
N GLY A 203 1.87 0.26 20.85
CA GLY A 203 2.95 -0.54 21.43
C GLY A 203 3.30 -1.83 20.67
N ALA A 204 2.73 -2.06 19.47
CA ALA A 204 3.15 -3.16 18.60
C ALA A 204 4.67 -3.14 18.36
N SER A 205 5.31 -4.32 18.31
CA SER A 205 6.72 -4.46 17.95
C SER A 205 6.91 -4.46 16.42
N ASN A 206 8.13 -4.24 15.95
CA ASN A 206 8.42 -4.30 14.51
C ASN A 206 8.34 -5.71 13.94
N TYR A 207 8.53 -6.75 14.75
CA TYR A 207 8.25 -8.13 14.32
C TYR A 207 6.77 -8.35 14.04
N GLN A 208 5.89 -7.80 14.89
CA GLN A 208 4.44 -7.87 14.66
C GLN A 208 4.02 -7.03 13.44
N ARG A 209 4.61 -5.84 13.26
CA ARG A 209 4.38 -5.03 12.05
C ARG A 209 4.89 -5.71 10.78
N ALA A 210 6.01 -6.44 10.84
CA ALA A 210 6.51 -7.22 9.70
C ALA A 210 5.55 -8.35 9.30
N ALA A 211 4.91 -9.02 10.26
CA ALA A 211 3.87 -10.01 9.96
C ALA A 211 2.65 -9.37 9.26
N LEU A 212 2.22 -8.19 9.71
CA LEU A 212 1.16 -7.44 9.02
C LEU A 212 1.57 -6.97 7.62
N LEU A 213 2.83 -6.56 7.48
CA LEU A 213 3.39 -6.13 6.20
C LEU A 213 3.31 -7.26 5.18
N TYR A 214 3.65 -8.49 5.57
CA TYR A 214 3.50 -9.67 4.71
C TYR A 214 2.05 -9.84 4.22
N LEU A 215 1.07 -9.78 5.12
CA LEU A 215 -0.34 -9.93 4.74
C LEU A 215 -0.85 -8.79 3.83
N ILE A 216 -0.35 -7.55 4.04
CA ILE A 216 -0.67 -6.42 3.14
C ILE A 216 -0.07 -6.65 1.76
N VAL A 217 1.17 -7.13 1.67
CA VAL A 217 1.83 -7.41 0.39
C VAL A 217 1.10 -8.51 -0.38
N GLU A 218 0.69 -9.60 0.28
CA GLU A 218 -0.16 -10.63 -0.34
C GLU A 218 -1.50 -10.06 -0.85
N GLY A 219 -2.09 -9.13 -0.10
CA GLY A 219 -3.29 -8.39 -0.52
C GLY A 219 -3.04 -7.52 -1.77
N ILE A 220 -1.93 -6.79 -1.82
CA ILE A 220 -1.54 -5.97 -2.98
C ILE A 220 -1.32 -6.84 -4.21
N MET A 221 -0.64 -7.99 -4.07
CA MET A 221 -0.43 -8.93 -5.19
C MET A 221 -1.77 -9.46 -5.71
N THR A 222 -2.70 -9.78 -4.80
CA THR A 222 -4.07 -10.20 -5.17
C THR A 222 -4.82 -9.08 -5.89
N ASP A 223 -4.77 -7.83 -5.42
CA ASP A 223 -5.43 -6.71 -6.08
C ASP A 223 -4.84 -6.45 -7.48
N LEU A 224 -3.50 -6.45 -7.61
CA LEU A 224 -2.81 -6.29 -8.90
C LEU A 224 -3.24 -7.38 -9.88
N PHE A 225 -3.31 -8.62 -9.43
CA PHE A 225 -3.78 -9.73 -10.22
C PHE A 225 -5.26 -9.58 -10.62
N LEU A 226 -6.15 -9.22 -9.70
CA LEU A 226 -7.57 -9.05 -9.99
C LEU A 226 -7.86 -7.83 -10.89
N ILE A 227 -7.01 -6.81 -10.87
CA ILE A 227 -7.09 -5.67 -11.80
C ILE A 227 -6.87 -6.13 -13.24
N ILE A 228 -5.93 -7.06 -13.46
CA ILE A 228 -5.59 -7.51 -14.81
C ILE A 228 -6.54 -8.60 -15.30
N ALA A 229 -7.13 -9.35 -14.37
CA ALA A 229 -8.05 -10.42 -14.67
C ALA A 229 -9.50 -9.97 -14.94
N ASN A 230 -9.88 -8.76 -14.53
CA ASN A 230 -11.25 -8.26 -14.65
C ASN A 230 -11.35 -7.05 -15.58
N ASP A 231 -12.46 -6.99 -16.32
CA ASP A 231 -12.84 -5.87 -17.16
C ASP A 231 -13.98 -5.03 -16.56
N GLY A 232 -14.02 -3.75 -16.91
CA GLY A 232 -15.18 -2.87 -16.65
C GLY A 232 -15.28 -2.33 -15.22
N TRP A 233 -16.47 -2.42 -14.61
CA TRP A 233 -16.74 -1.78 -13.32
C TRP A 233 -16.03 -2.48 -12.15
N ALA A 234 -15.88 -3.81 -12.21
CA ALA A 234 -15.18 -4.58 -11.20
C ALA A 234 -13.72 -4.12 -11.04
N THR A 235 -13.05 -3.80 -12.14
CA THR A 235 -11.68 -3.25 -12.16
C THR A 235 -11.55 -1.95 -11.37
N ARG A 236 -12.58 -1.09 -11.42
CA ARG A 236 -12.58 0.19 -10.66
C ARG A 236 -12.62 -0.04 -9.15
N VAL A 237 -13.39 -1.03 -8.69
CA VAL A 237 -13.43 -1.41 -7.28
C VAL A 237 -12.06 -1.94 -6.84
N GLN A 238 -11.41 -2.76 -7.69
CA GLN A 238 -10.08 -3.29 -7.40
C GLN A 238 -9.01 -2.19 -7.34
N TYR A 239 -9.09 -1.15 -8.18
CA TYR A 239 -8.21 0.01 -8.05
C TYR A 239 -8.38 0.73 -6.71
N GLY A 240 -9.61 0.84 -6.22
CA GLY A 240 -9.89 1.36 -4.88
C GLY A 240 -9.26 0.50 -3.77
N SER A 241 -9.39 -0.83 -3.88
CA SER A 241 -8.77 -1.80 -2.96
C SER A 241 -7.24 -1.66 -2.94
N LEU A 242 -6.61 -1.64 -4.13
CA LEU A 242 -5.17 -1.48 -4.29
C LEU A 242 -4.68 -0.18 -3.65
N GLY A 243 -5.35 0.94 -3.92
CA GLY A 243 -5.01 2.23 -3.34
C GLY A 243 -5.07 2.20 -1.80
N TYR A 244 -6.11 1.59 -1.25
CA TYR A 244 -6.26 1.43 0.19
C TYR A 244 -5.15 0.55 0.81
N ASN A 245 -4.82 -0.58 0.19
CA ASN A 245 -3.74 -1.46 0.65
C ASN A 245 -2.36 -0.78 0.54
N LEU A 246 -2.10 -0.03 -0.53
CA LEU A 246 -0.87 0.77 -0.69
C LEU A 246 -0.77 1.90 0.33
N SER A 247 -1.87 2.60 0.64
CA SER A 247 -1.86 3.58 1.72
C SER A 247 -1.60 2.91 3.08
N GLY A 248 -2.14 1.72 3.30
CA GLY A 248 -1.86 0.91 4.48
C GLY A 248 -0.39 0.50 4.58
N LEU A 249 0.20 0.06 3.46
CA LEU A 249 1.62 -0.26 3.31
C LEU A 249 2.50 0.95 3.69
N MET A 250 2.26 2.11 3.09
CA MET A 250 3.03 3.34 3.37
C MET A 250 2.96 3.74 4.84
N LEU A 251 1.77 3.69 5.45
CA LEU A 251 1.57 4.01 6.86
C LEU A 251 2.31 3.01 7.77
N LEU A 252 2.18 1.71 7.51
CA LEU A 252 2.80 0.68 8.33
C LEU A 252 4.34 0.75 8.26
N LEU A 253 4.91 0.97 7.07
CA LEU A 253 6.34 1.19 6.88
C LEU A 253 6.81 2.43 7.64
N PHE A 254 6.05 3.53 7.56
CA PHE A 254 6.40 4.74 8.30
C PHE A 254 6.32 4.54 9.81
N GLU A 255 5.32 3.82 10.32
CA GLU A 255 5.23 3.46 11.74
C GLU A 255 6.42 2.60 12.21
N MET A 256 6.91 1.70 11.37
CA MET A 256 8.11 0.92 11.67
C MET A 256 9.32 1.85 11.82
N VAL A 257 9.57 2.75 10.85
CA VAL A 257 10.66 3.75 10.92
C VAL A 257 10.52 4.65 12.15
N GLU A 258 9.29 5.07 12.45
CA GLU A 258 8.98 5.92 13.59
C GLU A 258 9.32 5.24 14.91
N SER A 259 8.94 3.96 15.06
CA SER A 259 9.23 3.18 16.26
C SER A 259 10.72 2.88 16.48
N MET A 260 11.54 2.99 15.43
CA MET A 260 13.00 2.85 15.52
C MET A 260 13.69 4.14 15.95
N ASN A 261 12.97 5.25 16.11
CA ASN A 261 13.49 6.58 16.45
C ASN A 261 14.58 7.09 15.49
N TRP A 262 14.50 6.72 14.20
CA TRP A 262 15.48 7.09 13.18
C TRP A 262 15.32 8.53 12.67
N LEU A 263 14.21 9.19 12.98
CA LEU A 263 13.90 10.55 12.54
C LEU A 263 13.85 11.49 13.75
N SER A 264 14.41 12.69 13.61
CA SER A 264 14.17 13.74 14.59
C SER A 264 12.72 14.19 14.56
N GLU A 265 12.21 14.68 15.69
CA GLU A 265 10.81 15.10 15.86
C GLU A 265 10.35 16.07 14.76
N LYS A 266 11.21 17.02 14.40
CA LYS A 266 10.95 18.00 13.32
C LYS A 266 10.69 17.31 11.98
N TRP A 267 11.51 16.33 11.60
CA TRP A 267 11.35 15.61 10.34
C TRP A 267 10.20 14.60 10.40
N ARG A 268 10.04 13.88 11.52
CA ARG A 268 8.91 12.99 11.79
C ARG A 268 7.59 13.69 11.54
N MET A 269 7.39 14.86 12.17
CA MET A 269 6.16 15.62 12.06
C MET A 269 5.97 16.28 10.69
N ARG A 270 7.04 16.77 10.06
CA ARG A 270 6.97 17.29 8.70
C ARG A 270 6.51 16.23 7.71
N ILE A 271 7.06 15.01 7.80
CA ILE A 271 6.63 13.89 6.95
C ILE A 271 5.18 13.53 7.24
N LYS A 272 4.78 13.36 8.51
CA LYS A 272 3.38 13.06 8.87
C LYS A 272 2.42 14.09 8.30
N ARG A 273 2.65 15.39 8.51
CA ARG A 273 1.73 16.44 8.07
C ARG A 273 1.65 16.59 6.54
N VAL A 274 2.71 16.23 5.81
CA VAL A 274 2.75 16.36 4.34
C VAL A 274 2.19 15.11 3.64
N PHE A 275 2.60 13.91 4.07
CA PHE A 275 2.27 12.66 3.39
C PHE A 275 1.09 11.90 4.04
N PHE A 276 0.84 12.13 5.31
CA PHE A 276 -0.11 11.39 6.13
C PHE A 276 -1.06 12.35 6.84
N SER A 277 -1.85 13.08 6.05
CA SER A 277 -2.94 13.92 6.56
C SER A 277 -4.32 13.51 6.04
N TYR A 278 -5.34 13.78 6.83
CA TYR A 278 -6.72 13.39 6.54
C TYR A 278 -7.27 14.06 5.27
N GLU A 279 -6.82 15.27 4.97
CA GLU A 279 -7.29 16.07 3.83
C GLU A 279 -6.77 15.57 2.49
N VAL A 280 -5.66 14.83 2.49
CA VAL A 280 -5.04 14.28 1.28
C VAL A 280 -5.11 12.75 1.24
N ALA A 281 -5.50 12.12 2.34
CA ALA A 281 -5.79 10.69 2.37
C ALA A 281 -6.85 10.38 1.31
N LEU A 282 -6.63 9.31 0.55
CA LEU A 282 -7.47 8.85 -0.57
C LEU A 282 -7.40 9.69 -1.86
N VAL A 283 -6.88 10.94 -1.83
CA VAL A 283 -6.76 11.76 -3.05
C VAL A 283 -5.71 11.18 -4.00
N GLY A 284 -4.53 10.81 -3.48
CA GLY A 284 -3.46 10.18 -4.26
C GLY A 284 -3.87 8.80 -4.80
N GLU A 285 -4.61 8.04 -3.99
CA GLU A 285 -5.17 6.74 -4.36
C GLU A 285 -6.18 6.86 -5.49
N LEU A 286 -7.08 7.85 -5.43
CA LEU A 286 -8.09 8.09 -6.46
C LEU A 286 -7.45 8.49 -7.80
N VAL A 287 -6.46 9.39 -7.77
CA VAL A 287 -5.75 9.79 -9.00
C VAL A 287 -5.02 8.60 -9.61
N THR A 288 -4.35 7.79 -8.78
CA THR A 288 -3.70 6.56 -9.22
C THR A 288 -4.71 5.60 -9.85
N ALA A 289 -5.86 5.39 -9.21
CA ALA A 289 -6.92 4.50 -9.71
C ALA A 289 -7.40 4.90 -11.12
N LEU A 290 -7.43 6.20 -11.44
CA LEU A 290 -7.82 6.70 -12.76
C LEU A 290 -6.72 6.52 -13.82
N GLY A 291 -5.44 6.57 -13.43
CA GLY A 291 -4.30 6.52 -14.36
C GLY A 291 -3.63 5.16 -14.50
N LEU A 292 -3.93 4.18 -13.64
CA LEU A 292 -3.12 2.97 -13.50
C LEU A 292 -3.08 2.10 -14.77
N GLN A 293 -4.20 1.96 -15.48
CA GLN A 293 -4.25 1.16 -16.72
C GLN A 293 -3.31 1.70 -17.81
N ALA A 294 -3.34 3.03 -18.01
CA ALA A 294 -2.48 3.70 -18.99
C ALA A 294 -1.01 3.58 -18.58
N PHE A 295 -0.72 3.71 -17.28
CA PHE A 295 0.60 3.52 -16.72
C PHE A 295 1.15 2.11 -16.96
N LEU A 296 0.39 1.06 -16.61
CA LEU A 296 0.82 -0.34 -16.79
C LEU A 296 1.09 -0.66 -18.26
N SER A 297 0.23 -0.20 -19.15
CA SER A 297 0.42 -0.36 -20.59
C SER A 297 1.67 0.35 -21.10
N GLY A 298 1.91 1.59 -20.65
CA GLY A 298 3.11 2.34 -20.99
C GLY A 298 4.39 1.70 -20.45
N LEU A 299 4.35 1.21 -19.21
CA LEU A 299 5.46 0.54 -18.56
C LEU A 299 5.83 -0.77 -19.29
N ASN A 300 4.84 -1.57 -19.67
CA ASN A 300 5.10 -2.81 -20.42
C ASN A 300 5.65 -2.55 -21.82
N LYS A 301 5.21 -1.47 -22.48
CA LYS A 301 5.73 -1.07 -23.80
C LYS A 301 7.12 -0.41 -23.76
N SER A 302 7.64 -0.09 -22.57
CA SER A 302 8.98 0.47 -22.38
C SER A 302 10.08 -0.57 -22.65
N ASP A 303 11.32 -0.27 -22.25
CA ASP A 303 12.44 -1.20 -22.35
C ASP A 303 12.22 -2.51 -21.57
N LEU A 304 11.24 -2.57 -20.67
CA LEU A 304 10.83 -3.83 -20.03
C LEU A 304 10.48 -4.92 -21.05
N LYS A 305 10.02 -4.59 -22.26
CA LYS A 305 9.77 -5.58 -23.33
C LYS A 305 10.99 -6.41 -23.72
N ARG A 306 12.20 -5.98 -23.36
CA ARG A 306 13.47 -6.69 -23.61
C ARG A 306 14.01 -7.38 -22.36
N SER A 307 13.13 -7.81 -21.46
CA SER A 307 13.52 -8.34 -20.15
C SER A 307 13.92 -9.82 -20.13
N LYS A 308 13.60 -10.61 -21.16
CA LYS A 308 13.93 -12.05 -21.20
C LYS A 308 15.41 -12.36 -20.94
N PRO A 309 16.41 -11.68 -21.55
CA PRO A 309 17.82 -11.98 -21.27
C PRO A 309 18.18 -11.80 -19.80
N THR A 310 17.68 -10.74 -19.16
CA THR A 310 17.91 -10.48 -17.74
C THR A 310 17.20 -11.49 -16.84
N ALA A 311 15.95 -11.83 -17.18
CA ALA A 311 15.19 -12.85 -16.47
C ALA A 311 15.86 -14.23 -16.56
N LEU A 312 16.44 -14.59 -17.70
CA LEU A 312 17.22 -15.83 -17.85
C LEU A 312 18.52 -15.79 -17.05
N ALA A 313 19.20 -14.64 -16.97
CA ALA A 313 20.46 -14.51 -16.24
C ALA A 313 20.30 -14.59 -14.71
N VAL A 314 19.21 -14.05 -14.16
CA VAL A 314 19.00 -13.95 -12.70
C VAL A 314 17.92 -14.92 -12.17
N SER A 315 17.09 -15.48 -13.05
CA SER A 315 15.82 -16.19 -12.83
C SER A 315 14.57 -15.32 -12.99
N TYR A 316 13.55 -15.91 -13.61
CA TYR A 316 12.23 -15.30 -13.79
C TYR A 316 11.61 -14.87 -12.45
N TYR A 317 11.79 -15.67 -11.39
CA TYR A 317 11.25 -15.36 -10.07
C TYR A 317 11.83 -14.06 -9.49
N VAL A 318 13.16 -13.96 -9.43
CA VAL A 318 13.83 -12.77 -8.87
C VAL A 318 13.55 -11.54 -9.73
N TRP A 319 13.61 -11.68 -11.05
CA TRP A 319 13.33 -10.57 -11.96
C TRP A 319 11.86 -10.11 -11.89
N GLY A 320 10.94 -11.05 -11.71
CA GLY A 320 9.53 -10.78 -11.44
C GLY A 320 9.31 -9.91 -10.21
N LEU A 321 9.97 -10.24 -9.09
CA LEU A 321 9.93 -9.44 -7.87
C LEU A 321 10.47 -8.02 -8.07
N VAL A 322 11.57 -7.88 -8.82
CA VAL A 322 12.15 -6.57 -9.13
C VAL A 322 11.17 -5.72 -9.94
N CYS A 323 10.57 -6.27 -10.99
CA CYS A 323 9.62 -5.54 -11.83
C CYS A 323 8.33 -5.17 -11.08
N HIS A 324 7.78 -6.07 -10.27
CA HIS A 324 6.67 -5.74 -9.37
C HIS A 324 7.06 -4.64 -8.36
N GLY A 325 8.29 -4.69 -7.84
CA GLY A 325 8.85 -3.62 -7.01
C GLY A 325 8.88 -2.27 -7.72
N VAL A 326 9.29 -2.23 -9.01
CA VAL A 326 9.26 -1.01 -9.83
C VAL A 326 7.84 -0.47 -9.98
N VAL A 327 6.86 -1.33 -10.23
CA VAL A 327 5.43 -0.96 -10.31
C VAL A 327 4.98 -0.32 -8.98
N VAL A 328 5.18 -1.02 -7.87
CA VAL A 328 4.76 -0.56 -6.53
C VAL A 328 5.44 0.76 -6.15
N VAL A 329 6.75 0.89 -6.36
CA VAL A 329 7.50 2.12 -6.04
C VAL A 329 7.01 3.29 -6.87
N THR A 330 6.74 3.07 -8.16
CA THR A 330 6.26 4.14 -9.04
C THR A 330 4.86 4.59 -8.66
N ILE A 331 3.96 3.65 -8.34
CA ILE A 331 2.63 3.97 -7.83
C ILE A 331 2.72 4.76 -6.52
N ILE A 332 3.55 4.31 -5.57
CA ILE A 332 3.78 5.03 -4.31
C ILE A 332 4.33 6.43 -4.58
N GLY A 333 5.23 6.60 -5.55
CA GLY A 333 5.77 7.88 -5.98
C GLY A 333 4.69 8.83 -6.50
N ILE A 334 3.75 8.33 -7.32
CA ILE A 334 2.61 9.10 -7.83
C ILE A 334 1.69 9.51 -6.67
N ILE A 335 1.27 8.56 -5.83
CA ILE A 335 0.42 8.82 -4.65
C ILE A 335 1.06 9.90 -3.77
N SER A 336 2.35 9.73 -3.46
CA SER A 336 3.12 10.64 -2.63
C SER A 336 3.20 12.04 -3.23
N SER A 337 3.47 12.14 -4.53
CA SER A 337 3.55 13.44 -5.24
C SER A 337 2.22 14.18 -5.24
N VAL A 338 1.12 13.46 -5.50
CA VAL A 338 -0.24 14.02 -5.45
C VAL A 338 -0.57 14.51 -4.05
N ARG A 339 -0.30 13.69 -3.01
CA ARG A 339 -0.54 14.06 -1.62
C ARG A 339 0.24 15.30 -1.20
N VAL A 340 1.54 15.38 -1.54
CA VAL A 340 2.38 16.54 -1.24
C VAL A 340 1.83 17.81 -1.87
N LEU A 341 1.49 17.76 -3.17
CA LEU A 341 0.92 18.89 -3.90
C LEU A 341 -0.37 19.39 -3.22
N TRP A 342 -1.31 18.48 -2.96
CA TRP A 342 -2.59 18.83 -2.35
C TRP A 342 -2.46 19.29 -0.90
N ALA A 343 -1.54 18.73 -0.12
CA ALA A 343 -1.28 19.16 1.25
C ALA A 343 -0.77 20.62 1.26
N MET A 344 0.16 20.94 0.36
CA MET A 344 0.67 22.31 0.21
C MET A 344 -0.44 23.27 -0.22
N VAL A 345 -1.21 22.93 -1.26
CA VAL A 345 -2.34 23.75 -1.73
C VAL A 345 -3.36 23.97 -0.60
N PHE A 346 -3.75 22.91 0.11
CA PHE A 346 -4.69 22.99 1.21
C PHE A 346 -4.19 23.91 2.33
N VAL A 347 -2.94 23.72 2.79
CA VAL A 347 -2.35 24.54 3.86
C VAL A 347 -2.25 25.99 3.45
N TRP A 348 -1.87 26.25 2.19
CA TRP A 348 -1.83 27.62 1.66
C TRP A 348 -3.22 28.26 1.64
N LEU A 349 -4.23 27.56 1.13
CA LEU A 349 -5.60 28.07 1.05
C LEU A 349 -6.22 28.32 2.43
N LYS A 350 -6.05 27.38 3.37
CA LYS A 350 -6.68 27.43 4.70
C LYS A 350 -5.94 28.34 5.68
N HIS A 351 -4.62 28.24 5.74
CA HIS A 351 -3.81 28.86 6.80
C HIS A 351 -2.94 30.02 6.32
N ARG A 352 -2.82 30.22 4.99
CA ARG A 352 -1.95 31.25 4.36
C ARG A 352 -0.49 31.19 4.80
N SER A 353 -0.06 30.06 5.37
CA SER A 353 1.28 29.86 5.90
C SER A 353 1.65 28.39 5.92
N PHE A 354 2.81 28.05 5.34
CA PHE A 354 3.37 26.70 5.39
C PHE A 354 3.98 26.36 6.76
N ALA A 355 3.96 27.27 7.74
CA ALA A 355 4.46 27.01 9.09
C ALA A 355 3.76 25.82 9.76
N ILE A 356 2.48 25.56 9.41
CA ILE A 356 1.73 24.37 9.84
C ILE A 356 2.49 23.06 9.55
N LEU A 357 3.26 23.00 8.46
CA LEU A 357 3.96 21.78 8.07
C LEU A 357 5.26 21.54 8.86
N SER A 358 5.74 22.49 9.66
CA SER A 358 7.08 22.39 10.26
C SER A 358 7.19 22.90 11.70
N LYS A 359 6.26 23.72 12.18
CA LYS A 359 6.28 24.22 13.57
C LYS A 359 6.03 23.08 14.57
N PRO A 360 6.80 22.98 15.67
CA PRO A 360 6.58 21.97 16.69
C PRO A 360 5.24 22.23 17.42
N CYS A 361 4.67 21.17 17.98
CA CYS A 361 3.50 21.24 18.86
C CYS A 361 3.66 20.18 19.94
N CYS A 362 3.58 20.57 21.21
CA CYS A 362 3.79 19.66 22.33
C CYS A 362 2.80 18.47 22.35
N VAL A 363 1.58 18.65 21.85
CA VAL A 363 0.58 17.58 21.70
C VAL A 363 1.04 16.50 20.73
N ASP A 364 1.70 16.88 19.63
CA ASP A 364 2.24 15.92 18.66
C ASP A 364 3.36 15.06 19.26
N THR A 365 4.14 15.66 20.16
CA THR A 365 5.18 14.96 20.94
C THR A 365 4.56 14.02 21.97
N ALA A 366 3.50 14.44 22.67
CA ALA A 366 2.77 13.58 23.62
C ALA A 366 2.09 12.38 22.92
N LEU A 367 1.49 12.61 21.74
CA LEU A 367 0.94 11.55 20.90
C LEU A 367 2.01 10.56 20.43
N GLY A 368 3.18 11.06 20.02
CA GLY A 368 4.29 10.24 19.55
C GLY A 368 3.86 9.28 18.43
N VAL A 369 4.15 7.99 18.60
CA VAL A 369 3.78 6.90 17.66
C VAL A 369 2.29 6.54 17.68
N ARG A 370 1.52 7.06 18.65
CA ARG A 370 0.11 6.68 18.86
C ARG A 370 -0.83 7.31 17.84
N SER A 371 -0.45 8.45 17.25
CA SER A 371 -1.19 9.08 16.15
C SER A 371 -0.86 8.42 14.81
N ARG A 372 -1.89 8.07 14.04
CA ARG A 372 -1.72 7.45 12.72
C ARG A 372 -1.57 8.51 11.62
N ILE A 373 -2.50 9.46 11.57
CA ILE A 373 -2.60 10.50 10.53
C ILE A 373 -2.83 11.86 11.20
N MET A 374 -2.41 12.96 10.57
CA MET A 374 -2.58 14.32 11.09
C MET A 374 -3.79 15.03 10.47
N LEU A 375 -4.50 15.85 11.25
CA LEU A 375 -5.62 16.67 10.76
C LEU A 375 -5.12 18.11 10.54
N LEU A 376 -4.73 18.45 9.31
CA LEU A 376 -4.19 19.78 8.98
C LEU A 376 -5.21 20.89 9.25
N SER A 377 -6.48 20.58 9.04
CA SER A 377 -7.64 21.42 9.31
C SER A 377 -7.77 21.76 10.80
N GLY A 378 -7.25 20.89 11.66
CA GLY A 378 -7.38 20.94 13.12
C GLY A 378 -6.39 21.86 13.82
N TYR A 379 -5.34 22.31 13.14
CA TYR A 379 -4.36 23.24 13.70
C TYR A 379 -4.83 24.71 13.67
N CYS A 380 -4.24 25.54 14.51
CA CYS A 380 -4.25 27.00 14.43
C CYS A 380 -2.88 27.57 14.78
N LEU A 381 -2.53 28.69 14.14
CA LEU A 381 -1.33 29.46 14.44
C LEU A 381 -1.72 30.67 15.29
N GLU A 382 -1.14 30.79 16.46
CA GLU A 382 -1.35 31.89 17.40
C GLU A 382 -0.01 32.38 17.91
N SER A 383 0.28 33.67 17.73
CA SER A 383 1.53 34.30 18.15
C SER A 383 2.80 33.56 17.64
N GLY A 384 2.72 32.97 16.45
CA GLY A 384 3.81 32.20 15.84
C GLY A 384 3.95 30.76 16.32
N GLU A 385 3.10 30.32 17.25
CA GLU A 385 3.10 28.98 17.84
C GLU A 385 1.91 28.15 17.34
N LEU A 386 2.08 26.83 17.33
CA LEU A 386 1.13 25.88 16.73
C LEU A 386 0.28 25.18 17.79
N TYR A 387 -1.03 25.29 17.67
CA TYR A 387 -2.00 24.70 18.58
C TYR A 387 -3.00 23.80 17.84
N TYR A 388 -3.53 22.81 18.55
CA TYR A 388 -4.72 22.08 18.16
C TYR A 388 -5.98 22.78 18.67
N ARG A 389 -6.99 22.83 17.80
CA ARG A 389 -8.34 23.23 18.19
C ARG A 389 -9.00 22.13 19.04
N PRO A 390 -9.87 22.50 20.00
CA PRO A 390 -10.67 21.56 20.78
C PRO A 390 -11.41 20.53 19.91
N SER A 391 -11.97 20.98 18.78
CA SER A 391 -12.67 20.12 17.81
C SER A 391 -11.77 19.05 17.20
N ALA A 392 -10.48 19.34 17.00
CA ALA A 392 -9.51 18.39 16.46
C ALA A 392 -9.09 17.37 17.52
N LEU A 393 -8.83 17.82 18.75
CA LEU A 393 -8.55 16.94 19.89
C LEU A 393 -9.72 15.97 20.11
N LYS A 394 -10.95 16.48 20.04
CA LYS A 394 -12.18 15.69 20.03
C LYS A 394 -12.23 14.71 18.85
N ALA A 395 -11.91 15.13 17.63
CA ALA A 395 -11.85 14.23 16.46
C ALA A 395 -10.89 13.04 16.66
N PHE A 396 -9.76 13.26 17.34
CA PHE A 396 -8.81 12.21 17.69
C PHE A 396 -9.25 11.33 18.88
N GLY A 397 -10.39 11.63 19.51
CA GLY A 397 -10.87 10.96 20.71
C GLY A 397 -10.06 11.27 21.96
N MET A 398 -9.37 12.41 21.97
CA MET A 398 -8.62 12.87 23.13
C MET A 398 -9.58 13.47 24.15
N LEU A 399 -9.34 13.16 25.41
CA LEU A 399 -10.12 13.63 26.55
C LEU A 399 -9.18 14.22 27.60
N LYS A 400 -9.76 14.90 28.59
CA LYS A 400 -9.08 15.40 29.78
C LYS A 400 -9.43 14.51 30.96
N MET A 401 -8.45 14.22 31.80
CA MET A 401 -8.65 13.62 33.11
C MET A 401 -8.16 14.59 34.19
N GLU A 402 -8.97 14.81 35.22
CA GLU A 402 -8.58 15.54 36.43
C GLU A 402 -8.40 14.56 37.59
N GLU A 403 -7.20 14.56 38.17
CA GLU A 403 -6.83 13.70 39.30
C GLU A 403 -5.92 14.47 40.26
N GLU A 404 -6.31 14.54 41.53
CA GLU A 404 -5.52 15.18 42.61
C GLU A 404 -5.10 16.63 42.28
N GLY A 405 -5.93 17.37 41.54
CA GLY A 405 -5.67 18.75 41.13
C GLY A 405 -4.75 18.90 39.92
N ALA A 406 -4.30 17.80 39.31
CA ALA A 406 -3.56 17.80 38.05
C ALA A 406 -4.45 17.40 36.86
N GLU A 407 -4.24 18.08 35.74
CA GLU A 407 -4.91 17.76 34.47
C GLU A 407 -4.01 16.87 33.61
N TYR A 408 -4.59 15.83 33.00
CA TYR A 408 -3.90 14.92 32.11
C TYR A 408 -4.62 14.81 30.77
N LEU A 409 -3.82 14.74 29.70
CA LEU A 409 -4.30 14.38 28.38
C LEU A 409 -4.41 12.86 28.30
N ILE A 410 -5.62 12.37 28.06
CA ILE A 410 -5.92 10.94 27.98
C ILE A 410 -6.47 10.56 26.61
N MET A 411 -6.31 9.29 26.23
CA MET A 411 -6.85 8.74 24.99
C MET A 411 -7.19 7.25 25.14
N HIS A 412 -7.99 6.72 24.21
CA HIS A 412 -8.23 5.29 24.13
C HIS A 412 -7.01 4.54 23.58
N LYS A 413 -6.48 3.60 24.37
CA LYS A 413 -5.44 2.67 23.95
C LYS A 413 -6.01 1.62 23.01
N LEU A 414 -5.40 1.48 21.83
CA LEU A 414 -5.72 0.45 20.86
C LEU A 414 -4.94 -0.82 21.16
N HIS A 415 -5.66 -1.88 21.52
CA HIS A 415 -5.10 -3.23 21.62
C HIS A 415 -5.28 -4.00 20.30
N TRP A 416 -4.63 -5.16 20.20
CA TRP A 416 -4.67 -5.99 18.99
C TRP A 416 -6.09 -6.44 18.65
N PHE A 417 -6.75 -7.17 19.55
CA PHE A 417 -8.05 -7.80 19.26
C PHE A 417 -9.12 -7.50 20.30
N THR A 418 -8.72 -6.96 21.45
CA THR A 418 -9.60 -6.69 22.58
C THR A 418 -9.89 -5.20 22.68
N VAL A 419 -11.01 -4.85 23.30
CA VAL A 419 -11.30 -3.48 23.73
C VAL A 419 -11.65 -3.56 25.21
N PRO A 420 -10.65 -3.52 26.11
CA PRO A 420 -10.90 -3.52 27.56
C PRO A 420 -11.85 -2.38 27.95
N ASN A 421 -12.64 -2.55 29.00
CA ASN A 421 -13.52 -1.48 29.48
C ASN A 421 -12.68 -0.28 29.96
N ASP A 422 -11.58 -0.54 30.66
CA ASP A 422 -10.62 0.46 31.14
C ASP A 422 -9.49 0.65 30.13
N ASN A 423 -9.83 1.14 28.94
CA ASN A 423 -8.85 1.37 27.87
C ASN A 423 -8.39 2.82 27.75
N LEU A 424 -8.80 3.71 28.66
CA LEU A 424 -8.28 5.08 28.70
C LEU A 424 -6.93 5.11 29.42
N ILE A 425 -5.96 5.78 28.79
CA ILE A 425 -4.63 5.99 29.35
C ILE A 425 -4.25 7.47 29.29
N GLY A 426 -3.56 7.96 30.31
CA GLY A 426 -2.89 9.26 30.29
C GLY A 426 -1.57 9.20 29.56
N ILE A 427 -1.34 10.16 28.68
CA ILE A 427 -0.15 10.24 27.82
C ILE A 427 0.67 11.54 28.02
N GLY A 428 0.11 12.51 28.74
CA GLY A 428 0.82 13.73 29.11
C GLY A 428 0.08 14.53 30.18
N THR A 429 0.83 15.37 30.90
CA THR A 429 0.31 16.32 31.88
C THR A 429 0.01 17.63 31.18
N ILE A 430 -1.16 18.22 31.46
CA ILE A 430 -1.58 19.50 30.89
C ILE A 430 -1.19 20.61 31.87
N ALA A 431 -0.41 21.58 31.39
CA ALA A 431 -0.03 22.78 32.13
C ALA A 431 -0.39 24.02 31.29
N GLY A 432 -1.47 24.71 31.68
CA GLY A 432 -2.02 25.81 30.87
C GLY A 432 -2.50 25.31 29.51
N SER A 433 -1.89 25.78 28.42
CA SER A 433 -2.13 25.34 27.04
C SER A 433 -1.11 24.30 26.54
N GLN A 434 -0.12 23.92 27.36
CA GLN A 434 0.94 23.00 26.96
C GLN A 434 0.69 21.59 27.50
N VAL A 435 1.30 20.60 26.86
CA VAL A 435 1.26 19.18 27.26
C VAL A 435 2.68 18.65 27.38
N GLU A 436 3.03 18.16 28.55
CA GLU A 436 4.30 17.49 28.79
C GLU A 436 4.10 15.96 28.72
N PRO A 437 4.80 15.23 27.84
CA PRO A 437 4.67 13.78 27.74
C PRO A 437 4.99 13.09 29.07
N CYS A 438 4.18 12.10 29.45
CA CYS A 438 4.40 11.29 30.65
C CYS A 438 4.40 9.79 30.33
N ASN A 439 4.81 8.97 31.31
CA ASN A 439 4.62 7.53 31.21
C ASN A 439 3.13 7.21 31.16
N GLU A 440 2.76 6.13 30.46
CA GLU A 440 1.37 5.69 30.39
C GLU A 440 0.83 5.45 31.79
N ARG A 441 -0.26 6.13 32.13
CA ARG A 441 -0.94 5.99 33.42
C ARG A 441 -2.39 5.51 33.21
N PRO A 442 -2.95 4.72 34.14
CA PRO A 442 -4.36 4.37 34.09
C PRO A 442 -5.23 5.62 34.28
N CYS A 443 -6.45 5.56 33.76
CA CYS A 443 -7.44 6.61 33.95
C CYS A 443 -8.25 6.35 35.22
N THR A 444 -7.95 7.09 36.29
CA THR A 444 -8.56 6.95 37.62
C THR A 444 -9.33 8.19 38.07
N GLY A 445 -9.13 9.33 37.38
CA GLY A 445 -9.77 10.61 37.68
C GLY A 445 -11.09 10.88 36.95
N ILE A 446 -11.60 12.11 37.09
CA ILE A 446 -12.82 12.56 36.43
C ILE A 446 -12.51 12.89 34.96
N VAL A 447 -13.28 12.32 34.05
CA VAL A 447 -13.08 12.48 32.60
C VAL A 447 -14.03 13.54 32.03
N SER A 448 -13.48 14.45 31.23
CA SER A 448 -14.24 15.47 30.51
C SER A 448 -13.62 15.75 29.13
N PHE A 449 -14.31 16.52 28.29
CA PHE A 449 -13.76 16.96 27.02
C PHE A 449 -12.80 18.14 27.20
N LEU A 450 -11.88 18.27 26.24
CA LEU A 450 -11.00 19.42 26.12
C LEU A 450 -11.77 20.59 25.51
N ASP A 451 -11.84 21.70 26.23
CA ASP A 451 -12.50 22.96 25.83
C ASP A 451 -11.50 24.03 25.38
N LYS A 452 -10.24 23.92 25.82
CA LYS A 452 -9.13 24.81 25.46
C LYS A 452 -8.26 24.27 24.33
N ARG A 453 -7.59 25.20 23.65
CA ARG A 453 -6.56 24.89 22.65
C ARG A 453 -5.31 24.38 23.35
N LEU A 454 -4.70 23.32 22.83
CA LEU A 454 -3.46 22.75 23.35
C LEU A 454 -2.35 22.76 22.31
N GLY A 455 -1.14 23.14 22.69
CA GLY A 455 0.01 23.21 21.79
C GLY A 455 1.13 24.12 22.27
N GLY A 456 1.81 24.75 21.31
CA GLY A 456 3.05 25.50 21.53
C GLY A 456 4.31 24.62 21.56
N ALA A 457 5.47 25.27 21.55
CA ALA A 457 6.75 24.60 21.76
C ALA A 457 6.80 23.94 23.14
N SER A 458 7.32 22.70 23.20
CA SER A 458 7.61 22.06 24.49
C SER A 458 8.79 22.76 25.16
N SER A 459 8.74 22.89 26.49
CA SER A 459 9.83 23.34 27.39
C SER A 459 11.19 22.68 27.08
N ARG A 460 11.21 21.42 26.62
CA ARG A 460 12.44 20.72 26.19
C ARG A 460 13.04 21.24 24.88
N THR A 461 12.24 21.84 24.01
CA THR A 461 12.68 22.35 22.69
C THR A 461 13.36 23.70 22.81
N GLU A 462 12.88 24.56 23.73
CA GLU A 462 13.52 25.83 24.06
C GLU A 462 14.96 25.60 24.54
N CYS A 463 15.19 24.56 25.35
CA CYS A 463 16.53 24.24 25.87
C CYS A 463 17.55 23.89 24.76
N TYR A 464 17.09 23.32 23.62
CA TYR A 464 17.93 23.01 22.45
C TYR A 464 18.14 24.21 21.51
N GLN A 465 17.14 25.09 21.37
CA GLN A 465 17.29 26.31 20.58
C GLN A 465 18.18 27.34 21.30
N ASP A 466 18.11 27.41 22.62
CA ASP A 466 18.90 28.33 23.42
C ASP A 466 20.39 27.91 23.50
N THR A 467 20.67 26.60 23.43
CA THR A 467 22.04 26.08 23.26
C THR A 467 22.58 26.30 21.84
N SER A 468 21.73 26.29 20.81
CA SER A 468 22.14 26.63 19.44
C SER A 468 22.46 28.12 19.27
N ASN A 469 21.72 29.02 19.93
CA ASN A 469 21.97 30.47 19.86
C ASN A 469 23.18 30.93 20.69
N LYS A 470 23.60 30.18 21.71
CA LYS A 470 24.83 30.45 22.47
C LYS A 470 26.13 30.02 21.76
N ARG A 471 26.03 29.30 20.63
CA ARG A 471 27.19 28.95 19.79
C ARG A 471 27.45 30.02 18.73
N THR A 472 27.69 31.25 19.17
CA THR A 472 28.13 32.34 18.29
C THR A 472 29.47 32.89 18.78
N LEU A 473 30.52 32.58 18.03
CA LEU A 473 31.84 33.25 17.94
C LEU A 473 32.58 33.58 19.25
N LYS A 474 33.35 32.61 19.76
CA LYS A 474 34.68 32.93 20.32
C LYS A 474 35.70 32.77 19.18
N VAL A 475 36.00 33.88 18.49
CA VAL A 475 37.20 34.01 17.68
C VAL A 475 38.37 34.12 18.66
N LEU A 476 39.18 33.07 18.76
CA LEU A 476 40.49 33.17 19.39
C LEU A 476 41.48 33.57 18.29
N ALA A 477 41.87 34.85 18.33
CA ALA A 477 43.05 35.34 17.63
C ALA A 477 44.28 34.60 18.18
N GLY A 478 45.17 34.18 17.29
CA GLY A 478 46.29 33.31 17.60
C GLY A 478 47.52 34.00 18.20
N SER A 479 48.49 33.18 18.58
CA SER A 479 49.87 33.29 18.12
C SER A 479 50.58 31.94 18.35
N GLU A 480 51.65 31.78 17.59
CA GLU A 480 52.56 30.64 17.46
C GLU A 480 53.18 30.16 18.78
N GLU A 481 53.46 28.86 18.90
CA GLU A 481 54.83 28.34 18.78
C GLU A 481 54.83 26.81 18.75
N ILE A 482 55.51 26.29 17.74
CA ILE A 482 55.98 24.91 17.63
C ILE A 482 57.22 24.81 18.52
N ASN A 483 57.26 23.83 19.43
CA ASN A 483 58.51 23.20 19.83
C ASN A 483 58.28 21.81 20.45
N ASP A 484 59.22 20.95 20.09
CA ASP A 484 59.35 19.51 20.33
C ASP A 484 59.30 19.08 21.81
N ILE A 485 59.00 17.80 22.05
CA ILE A 485 59.97 16.76 22.51
C ILE A 485 59.23 15.47 22.94
N SER A 486 59.77 14.35 22.42
CA SER A 486 59.69 12.91 22.78
C SER A 486 58.40 12.13 22.56
#